data_AF-A0A972LH79-F1
#
_entry.id   AF-A0A972LH79-F1
#
_cell.length_a   1.000
_cell.length_b   1.000
_cell.length_c   1.000
_cell.angle_alpha   90.00
_cell.angle_beta   90.00
_cell.angle_gamma   90.00
#
_symmetry.space_group_name_H-M   'P 1'
#
loop_
_entity.id
_entity.type
_entity.pdbx_description
1 polymer ?
#
loop_
_entity_poly.entity_id
_entity_poly.type
_entity_poly.pdbx_seq_one_letter_code
_entity_poly.pdbx_strand_id
1 'polypeptide(L)'
;MKPTQSLTEGLFNRIVLKHPKIVLIAIFIFIAFMSYQAKNFRLDASADTLILEDDQDLRNTRDVIKRYGEQNFVVVTYTPKVDVFSPKTLGRIAQLQDDLSALEGVSSVLSLLDVPLLESPPIPLKELATNIITLRSPKVDLVLAKIEFQNSPIYQNMIVSPDLKTTALQVLFPVDQAAKDLLEKRTTLRDKKRAGTLSPEEKKELLQVQANFQKHNDAMKVVRHRNITQIRAVMDGYRTDSELFLGGVSMIADDLITFIKKDLKLFGIGVLFFLILILKIIFGRTRWIVIPLLCCFCSTLAMAGFLGLFGWEVTVISSNFVSLQLIITMAMTIHLIVRYRELEEAQPEATNEALISQSVVAMFKPCLYAALTTIAGFASLVMSNILPVINFGWMMIAGITVSLLLTFLIFPVVLIFLDKAVSEASKKPTFPLTTILANFTAQRGTLIIVSSGIAFLFSLVGISRLIVENSFIDYFKKSTEIYQGMKLIDQNLGGTTPLDVIINFDTPNNTAPDPVTNTPAPNDEGDEFDDFDEFEDAENADKYWFTEDKMAQIKKIQVYLDGIPETGKVLSLGTMLQVAEKLNDGKVLDNFELAVLYEKLPPDIRALILTPYVSIADNQARFAIRVRDSEPTLKR
;
A
#
# COMPACT_ATOMS: atom_id res chain seq x y z
N MET A 1 -51.17 13.06 -38.17
CA MET A 1 -50.57 11.94 -37.42
C MET A 1 -50.02 12.50 -36.12
N LYS A 2 -50.54 12.09 -34.95
CA LYS A 2 -49.91 12.44 -33.66
C LYS A 2 -48.53 11.74 -33.64
N PRO A 3 -47.42 12.45 -33.38
CA PRO A 3 -46.13 11.79 -33.27
C PRO A 3 -46.22 10.79 -32.12
N THR A 4 -45.86 9.54 -32.38
CA THR A 4 -45.72 8.51 -31.36
C THR A 4 -44.70 9.02 -30.34
N GLN A 5 -45.18 9.38 -29.14
CA GLN A 5 -44.32 9.81 -28.03
C GLN A 5 -43.22 8.76 -27.82
N SER A 6 -41.97 9.21 -27.78
CA SER A 6 -40.88 8.30 -27.47
C SER A 6 -41.07 7.71 -26.07
N LEU A 7 -40.66 6.46 -25.83
CA LEU A 7 -40.78 5.82 -24.51
C LEU A 7 -40.19 6.70 -23.40
N THR A 8 -39.06 7.36 -23.68
CA THR A 8 -38.38 8.32 -22.79
C THR A 8 -39.24 9.53 -22.46
N GLU A 9 -39.92 10.10 -23.45
CA GLU A 9 -40.82 11.24 -23.28
C GLU A 9 -42.07 10.86 -22.47
N GLY A 10 -42.67 9.72 -22.79
CA GLY A 10 -43.84 9.22 -22.05
C GLY A 10 -43.54 8.95 -20.58
N LEU A 11 -42.39 8.34 -20.28
CA LEU A 11 -41.97 8.02 -18.92
C LEU A 11 -41.60 9.29 -18.13
N PHE A 12 -40.83 10.20 -18.75
CA PHE A 12 -40.47 11.48 -18.14
C PHE A 12 -41.70 12.35 -17.84
N ASN A 13 -42.61 12.50 -18.81
CA ASN A 13 -43.80 13.34 -18.63
C ASN A 13 -44.72 12.76 -17.54
N ARG A 14 -44.88 11.44 -17.48
CA ARG A 14 -45.74 10.76 -16.50
C ARG A 14 -45.20 10.82 -15.08
N ILE A 15 -43.88 10.69 -14.91
CA ILE A 15 -43.25 10.58 -13.58
C ILE A 15 -42.76 11.94 -13.09
N VAL A 16 -42.02 12.69 -13.91
CA VAL A 16 -41.33 13.92 -13.50
C VAL A 16 -42.21 15.15 -13.68
N LEU A 17 -42.75 15.40 -14.88
CA LEU A 17 -43.54 16.61 -15.12
C LEU A 17 -44.89 16.61 -14.40
N LYS A 18 -45.55 15.46 -14.30
CA LYS A 18 -46.88 15.37 -13.65
C LYS A 18 -46.79 15.44 -12.13
N HIS A 19 -45.69 14.99 -11.54
CA HIS A 19 -45.52 14.89 -10.08
C HIS A 19 -44.19 15.46 -9.56
N PRO A 20 -43.81 16.71 -9.92
CA PRO A 20 -42.49 17.26 -9.64
C PRO A 20 -42.20 17.40 -8.13
N LYS A 21 -43.22 17.69 -7.32
CA LYS A 21 -43.09 17.76 -5.85
C LYS A 21 -42.75 16.40 -5.24
N ILE A 22 -43.38 15.32 -5.72
CA ILE A 22 -43.12 13.96 -5.23
C ILE A 22 -41.70 13.53 -5.61
N VAL A 23 -41.29 13.81 -6.84
CA VAL A 23 -39.93 13.51 -7.31
C VAL A 23 -38.88 14.30 -6.50
N LEU A 24 -39.12 15.59 -6.24
CA LEU A 24 -38.22 16.39 -5.41
C LEU A 24 -38.08 15.82 -3.99
N ILE A 25 -39.19 15.41 -3.36
CA ILE A 25 -39.17 14.76 -2.04
C ILE A 25 -38.42 13.44 -2.10
N ALA A 26 -38.64 12.62 -3.13
CA ALA A 26 -37.95 11.35 -3.30
C ALA A 26 -36.43 11.54 -3.48
N ILE A 27 -36.01 12.53 -4.29
CA ILE A 27 -34.59 12.91 -4.43
C ILE A 27 -34.03 13.35 -3.08
N PHE A 28 -34.74 14.21 -2.34
CA PHE A 28 -34.29 14.67 -1.03
C PHE A 28 -34.12 13.52 -0.03
N ILE A 29 -35.08 12.60 0.06
CA ILE A 29 -35.01 11.40 0.90
C ILE A 29 -33.82 10.52 0.49
N PHE A 30 -33.64 10.29 -0.81
CA PHE A 30 -32.52 9.50 -1.33
C PHE A 30 -31.18 10.14 -0.97
N ILE A 31 -31.02 11.44 -1.21
CA ILE A 31 -29.78 12.17 -0.88
C ILE A 31 -29.56 12.20 0.63
N ALA A 32 -30.60 12.38 1.46
CA ALA A 32 -30.47 12.34 2.92
C ALA A 32 -30.02 10.95 3.41
N PHE A 33 -30.59 9.88 2.85
CA PHE A 33 -30.19 8.50 3.14
C PHE A 33 -28.74 8.25 2.73
N MET A 34 -28.35 8.62 1.51
CA MET A 34 -26.96 8.50 1.05
C MET A 34 -26.00 9.33 1.90
N SER A 35 -26.39 10.55 2.29
CA SER A 35 -25.59 11.41 3.18
C SER A 35 -25.36 10.78 4.54
N TYR A 36 -26.37 10.07 5.08
CA TYR A 36 -26.22 9.31 6.31
C TYR A 36 -25.24 8.15 6.13
N GLN A 37 -25.35 7.39 5.02
CA GLN A 37 -24.43 6.31 4.70
C GLN A 37 -23.00 6.78 4.44
N ALA A 38 -22.81 8.01 3.97
CA ALA A 38 -21.49 8.60 3.73
C ALA A 38 -20.66 8.74 5.01
N LYS A 39 -21.26 8.66 6.21
CA LYS A 39 -20.51 8.57 7.49
C LYS A 39 -19.65 7.30 7.58
N ASN A 40 -20.02 6.26 6.85
CA ASN A 40 -19.27 5.00 6.76
C ASN A 40 -18.25 5.00 5.63
N PHE A 41 -18.01 6.15 4.98
CA PHE A 41 -16.96 6.31 3.98
C PHE A 41 -15.58 6.03 4.58
N ARG A 42 -14.76 5.25 3.88
CA ARG A 42 -13.46 4.76 4.38
C ARG A 42 -12.36 4.99 3.36
N LEU A 43 -11.16 5.20 3.90
CA LEU A 43 -9.92 5.28 3.14
C LEU A 43 -9.02 4.10 3.53
N ASP A 44 -8.32 3.54 2.55
CA ASP A 44 -7.25 2.57 2.78
C ASP A 44 -6.02 2.90 1.94
N ALA A 45 -4.85 2.89 2.58
CA ALA A 45 -3.57 3.12 1.92
C ALA A 45 -2.54 2.03 2.30
N SER A 46 -3.01 0.87 2.76
CA SER A 46 -2.16 -0.27 3.06
C SER A 46 -1.66 -0.93 1.77
N ALA A 47 -0.41 -1.38 1.77
CA ALA A 47 0.19 -2.08 0.64
C ALA A 47 -0.56 -3.39 0.31
N ASP A 48 -1.09 -4.07 1.32
CA ASP A 48 -1.87 -5.32 1.17
C ASP A 48 -3.12 -5.15 0.31
N THR A 49 -3.73 -3.95 0.30
CA THR A 49 -4.88 -3.67 -0.56
C THR A 49 -4.52 -3.49 -2.03
N LEU A 50 -3.22 -3.47 -2.37
CA LEU A 50 -2.73 -3.38 -3.75
C LEU A 50 -2.76 -4.74 -4.46
N ILE A 51 -2.80 -5.85 -3.71
CA ILE A 51 -2.68 -7.21 -4.23
C ILE A 51 -4.03 -7.94 -4.11
N LEU A 52 -4.29 -8.85 -5.03
CA LEU A 52 -5.47 -9.72 -4.97
C LEU A 52 -5.37 -10.68 -3.77
N GLU A 53 -6.48 -10.90 -3.08
CA GLU A 53 -6.50 -11.77 -1.88
C GLU A 53 -6.31 -13.27 -2.20
N ASP A 54 -6.42 -13.65 -3.46
CA ASP A 54 -6.18 -14.98 -4.02
C ASP A 54 -4.88 -15.13 -4.80
N ASP A 55 -4.04 -14.10 -4.74
CA ASP A 55 -2.70 -14.13 -5.31
C ASP A 55 -1.81 -15.18 -4.61
N GLN A 56 -1.02 -15.92 -5.40
CA GLN A 56 -0.11 -16.95 -4.88
C GLN A 56 1.06 -16.35 -4.10
N ASP A 57 1.61 -15.22 -4.56
CA ASP A 57 2.77 -14.59 -3.95
C ASP A 57 2.39 -13.96 -2.61
N LEU A 58 1.18 -13.44 -2.49
CA LEU A 58 0.63 -13.00 -1.20
C LEU A 58 0.50 -14.16 -0.20
N ARG A 59 0.11 -15.35 -0.66
CA ARG A 59 0.08 -16.55 0.21
C ARG A 59 1.48 -16.97 0.64
N ASN A 60 2.39 -17.08 -0.31
CA ASN A 60 3.79 -17.44 -0.03
C ASN A 60 4.40 -16.47 1.00
N THR A 61 4.15 -15.17 0.84
CA THR A 61 4.60 -14.14 1.78
C THR A 61 3.99 -14.33 3.17
N ARG A 62 2.68 -14.59 3.27
CA ARG A 62 2.02 -14.87 4.55
C ARG A 62 2.56 -16.13 5.23
N ASP A 63 2.87 -17.17 4.46
CA ASP A 63 3.47 -18.41 4.99
C ASP A 63 4.88 -18.16 5.52
N VAL A 64 5.70 -17.39 4.80
CA VAL A 64 7.03 -16.94 5.25
C VAL A 64 6.90 -16.14 6.54
N ILE A 65 5.98 -15.16 6.60
CA ILE A 65 5.74 -14.36 7.80
C ILE A 65 5.28 -15.24 8.97
N LYS A 66 4.39 -16.22 8.74
CA LYS A 66 3.93 -17.16 9.76
C LYS A 66 5.08 -18.01 10.31
N ARG A 67 5.97 -18.47 9.44
CA ARG A 67 7.08 -19.37 9.77
C ARG A 67 8.23 -18.66 10.49
N TYR A 68 8.66 -17.51 9.97
CA TYR A 68 9.83 -16.78 10.46
C TYR A 68 9.51 -15.60 11.38
N GLY A 69 8.21 -15.31 11.58
CA GLY A 69 7.71 -14.23 12.41
C GLY A 69 7.58 -12.89 11.69
N GLU A 70 6.67 -12.07 12.21
CA GLU A 70 6.48 -10.67 11.81
C GLU A 70 6.88 -9.74 12.96
N GLN A 71 7.70 -8.73 12.66
CA GLN A 71 7.94 -7.63 13.59
C GLN A 71 7.40 -6.33 12.98
N ASN A 72 6.39 -5.76 13.63
CA ASN A 72 5.87 -4.45 13.28
C ASN A 72 6.63 -3.38 14.07
N PHE A 73 7.44 -2.60 13.37
CA PHE A 73 8.23 -1.53 13.97
C PHE A 73 8.28 -0.32 13.05
N VAL A 74 8.65 0.82 13.64
CA VAL A 74 9.11 1.99 12.89
C VAL A 74 10.55 2.28 13.25
N VAL A 75 11.26 2.91 12.31
CA VAL A 75 12.66 3.27 12.48
C VAL A 75 12.75 4.76 12.73
N VAL A 76 13.39 5.15 13.84
CA VAL A 76 13.78 6.53 14.10
C VAL A 76 15.27 6.65 13.79
N THR A 77 15.60 7.35 12.71
CA THR A 77 16.99 7.69 12.41
C THR A 77 17.44 8.87 13.26
N TYR A 78 18.69 8.83 13.70
CA TYR A 78 19.30 9.86 14.53
C TYR A 78 20.69 10.20 13.99
N THR A 79 20.83 11.41 13.45
CA THR A 79 22.09 11.96 12.93
C THR A 79 22.48 13.18 13.77
N PRO A 80 23.35 13.03 14.78
CA PRO A 80 23.76 14.12 15.65
C PRO A 80 24.70 15.10 14.93
N LYS A 81 24.73 16.35 15.41
CA LYS A 81 25.71 17.36 14.97
C LYS A 81 27.15 17.08 15.44
N VAL A 82 27.31 16.18 16.41
CA VAL A 82 28.60 15.75 16.99
C VAL A 82 28.71 14.23 16.90
N ASP A 83 29.87 13.66 17.26
CA ASP A 83 30.12 12.22 17.20
C ASP A 83 29.02 11.39 17.90
N VAL A 84 28.54 10.32 17.23
CA VAL A 84 27.45 9.44 17.72
C VAL A 84 27.80 8.81 19.06
N PHE A 85 29.07 8.46 19.26
CA PHE A 85 29.57 7.76 20.44
C PHE A 85 30.11 8.71 21.50
N SER A 86 29.94 10.03 21.34
CA SER A 86 30.29 10.95 22.41
C SER A 86 29.37 10.72 23.63
N PRO A 87 29.87 10.85 24.87
CA PRO A 87 29.04 10.63 26.07
C PRO A 87 27.78 11.50 26.08
N LYS A 88 27.86 12.73 25.55
CA LYS A 88 26.72 13.63 25.41
C LYS A 88 25.67 13.04 24.46
N THR A 89 26.07 12.55 23.29
CA THR A 89 25.15 11.97 22.32
C THR A 89 24.54 10.67 22.82
N LEU A 90 25.35 9.77 23.38
CA LEU A 90 24.86 8.50 23.93
C LEU A 90 23.83 8.75 25.04
N GLY A 91 24.08 9.73 25.92
CA GLY A 91 23.09 10.16 26.91
C GLY A 91 21.80 10.72 26.30
N ARG A 92 21.88 11.48 25.19
CA ARG A 92 20.69 11.98 24.47
C ARG A 92 19.92 10.86 23.77
N ILE A 93 20.61 9.87 23.20
CA ILE A 93 19.98 8.68 22.60
C ILE A 93 19.27 7.87 23.69
N ALA A 94 19.89 7.69 24.85
CA ALA A 94 19.28 7.01 25.99
C ALA A 94 17.98 7.73 26.44
N GLN A 95 18.03 9.05 26.59
CA GLN A 95 16.83 9.84 26.92
C GLN A 95 15.73 9.70 25.87
N LEU A 96 16.08 9.79 24.58
CA LEU A 96 15.11 9.59 23.49
C LEU A 96 14.49 8.20 23.54
N GLN A 97 15.30 7.17 23.78
CA GLN A 97 14.84 5.80 23.91
C GLN A 97 13.89 5.64 25.09
N ASP A 98 14.21 6.21 26.25
CA ASP A 98 13.39 6.15 27.46
C ASP A 98 12.04 6.88 27.24
N ASP A 99 12.07 8.07 26.63
CA ASP A 99 10.87 8.84 26.30
C ASP A 99 9.96 8.11 25.30
N LEU A 100 10.55 7.46 24.29
CA LEU A 100 9.81 6.65 23.31
C LEU A 100 9.25 5.38 23.94
N SER A 101 10.00 4.73 24.83
CA SER A 101 9.58 3.50 25.53
C SER A 101 8.49 3.78 26.56
N ALA A 102 8.36 5.02 27.05
CA ALA A 102 7.30 5.45 27.96
C ALA A 102 5.93 5.61 27.27
N LEU A 103 5.86 5.57 25.93
CA LEU A 103 4.60 5.65 25.19
C LEU A 103 3.81 4.34 25.33
N GLU A 104 2.54 4.43 25.74
CA GLU A 104 1.65 3.27 25.92
C GLU A 104 1.55 2.36 24.67
N GLY A 105 1.65 2.95 23.48
CA GLY A 105 1.58 2.23 22.22
C GLY A 105 2.88 1.54 21.79
N VAL A 106 3.97 1.65 22.55
CA VAL A 106 5.30 1.10 22.24
C VAL A 106 5.60 -0.07 23.18
N SER A 107 6.02 -1.20 22.61
CA SER A 107 6.40 -2.38 23.40
C SER A 107 7.85 -2.29 23.91
N SER A 108 8.75 -1.85 23.03
CA SER A 108 10.17 -1.67 23.35
C SER A 108 10.83 -0.80 22.27
N VAL A 109 11.98 -0.24 22.62
CA VAL A 109 12.83 0.48 21.67
C VAL A 109 14.21 -0.14 21.69
N LEU A 110 14.66 -0.66 20.56
CA LEU A 110 16.01 -1.21 20.39
C LEU A 110 16.91 -0.14 19.77
N SER A 111 18.05 0.15 20.39
CA SER A 111 19.03 1.11 19.88
C SER A 111 20.44 0.51 19.90
N LEU A 112 21.42 1.29 19.41
CA LEU A 112 22.83 0.95 19.55
C LEU A 112 23.26 0.71 21.01
N LEU A 113 22.51 1.24 21.98
CA LEU A 113 22.83 1.12 23.40
C LEU A 113 22.59 -0.30 23.95
N ASP A 114 21.68 -1.04 23.34
CA ASP A 114 21.11 -2.28 23.89
C ASP A 114 21.58 -3.53 23.15
N VAL A 115 22.16 -3.36 21.96
CA VAL A 115 22.69 -4.51 21.20
C VAL A 115 23.93 -5.08 21.90
N PRO A 116 24.09 -6.41 21.89
CA PRO A 116 25.25 -7.05 22.49
C PRO A 116 26.52 -6.68 21.72
N LEU A 117 27.62 -6.45 22.43
CA LEU A 117 28.96 -6.34 21.86
C LEU A 117 29.58 -7.74 21.91
N LEU A 118 29.64 -8.37 20.74
CA LEU A 118 30.11 -9.74 20.57
C LEU A 118 31.64 -9.78 20.45
N GLU A 119 32.24 -8.76 19.84
CA GLU A 119 33.67 -8.69 19.56
C GLU A 119 34.42 -7.72 20.52
N SER A 120 33.73 -7.05 21.46
CA SER A 120 34.30 -5.93 22.25
C SER A 120 34.05 -6.04 23.77
N PRO A 121 34.94 -6.67 24.56
CA PRO A 121 36.16 -7.37 24.13
C PRO A 121 35.85 -8.76 23.54
N PRO A 122 36.77 -9.35 22.76
CA PRO A 122 36.59 -10.70 22.24
C PRO A 122 36.51 -11.68 23.42
N ILE A 123 35.37 -12.35 23.55
CA ILE A 123 35.17 -13.42 24.53
C ILE A 123 34.88 -14.73 23.80
N PRO A 124 35.37 -15.87 24.30
CA PRO A 124 35.09 -17.17 23.68
C PRO A 124 33.59 -17.41 23.53
N LEU A 125 33.17 -18.08 22.45
CA LEU A 125 31.76 -18.33 22.14
C LEU A 125 30.99 -18.99 23.31
N LYS A 126 31.67 -19.82 24.11
CA LYS A 126 31.11 -20.49 25.30
C LYS A 126 30.79 -19.53 26.46
N GLU A 127 31.41 -18.36 26.52
CA GLU A 127 31.22 -17.35 27.57
C GLU A 127 30.19 -16.26 27.17
N LEU A 128 29.88 -16.13 25.87
CA LEU A 128 28.89 -15.16 25.36
C LEU A 128 27.47 -15.40 25.90
N ALA A 129 27.13 -16.64 26.25
CA ALA A 129 25.82 -16.99 26.78
C ALA A 129 25.56 -16.47 28.21
N THR A 130 26.61 -16.13 28.96
CA THR A 130 26.51 -15.76 30.39
C THR A 130 26.91 -14.33 30.69
N ASN A 131 27.63 -13.65 29.80
CA ASN A 131 28.14 -12.29 30.06
C ASN A 131 27.95 -11.35 28.85
N ILE A 132 26.71 -10.93 28.62
CA ILE A 132 26.37 -10.02 27.52
C ILE A 132 26.78 -8.58 27.89
N ILE A 133 27.79 -8.06 27.19
CA ILE A 133 28.21 -6.67 27.31
C ILE A 133 27.43 -5.83 26.29
N THR A 134 26.95 -4.67 26.69
CA THR A 134 26.30 -3.68 25.81
C THR A 134 26.93 -2.32 26.06
N LEU A 135 26.60 -1.28 25.27
CA LEU A 135 27.08 0.07 25.55
C LEU A 135 26.53 0.68 26.86
N ARG A 136 25.53 0.05 27.49
CA ARG A 136 25.05 0.40 28.82
C ARG A 136 25.87 -0.25 29.95
N SER A 137 26.67 -1.27 29.66
CA SER A 137 27.46 -1.98 30.66
C SER A 137 28.54 -1.08 31.28
N PRO A 138 28.88 -1.27 32.57
CA PRO A 138 29.94 -0.49 33.21
C PRO A 138 31.31 -0.82 32.60
N LYS A 139 32.10 0.22 32.27
CA LYS A 139 33.48 0.13 31.74
C LYS A 139 33.62 -0.52 30.35
N VAL A 140 32.78 -0.14 29.39
CA VAL A 140 32.93 -0.54 27.98
C VAL A 140 34.07 0.23 27.31
N ASP A 141 34.88 -0.48 26.51
CA ASP A 141 35.85 0.14 25.63
C ASP A 141 35.14 0.69 24.38
N LEU A 142 34.93 2.01 24.35
CA LEU A 142 34.28 2.69 23.23
C LEU A 142 35.08 2.62 21.93
N VAL A 143 36.40 2.42 21.98
CA VAL A 143 37.23 2.30 20.78
C VAL A 143 36.96 0.95 20.12
N LEU A 144 36.94 -0.13 20.91
CA LEU A 144 36.59 -1.46 20.42
C LEU A 144 35.13 -1.50 19.93
N ALA A 145 34.20 -0.94 20.70
CA ALA A 145 32.79 -0.88 20.28
C ALA A 145 32.62 -0.16 18.93
N LYS A 146 33.32 0.96 18.70
CA LYS A 146 33.29 1.66 17.40
C LYS A 146 33.76 0.76 16.25
N ILE A 147 34.85 0.02 16.45
CA ILE A 147 35.39 -0.90 15.46
C ILE A 147 34.36 -2.00 15.15
N GLU A 148 33.70 -2.53 16.18
CA GLU A 148 32.67 -3.54 16.01
C GLU A 148 31.43 -2.98 15.28
N PHE A 149 30.87 -1.84 15.70
CA PHE A 149 29.74 -1.24 14.99
C PHE A 149 30.06 -0.91 13.53
N GLN A 150 31.31 -0.56 13.23
CA GLN A 150 31.76 -0.26 11.88
C GLN A 150 31.94 -1.51 11.02
N ASN A 151 32.40 -2.63 11.58
CA ASN A 151 32.82 -3.80 10.80
C ASN A 151 31.97 -5.06 11.04
N SER A 152 31.01 -5.00 11.96
CA SER A 152 30.13 -6.12 12.29
C SER A 152 29.18 -6.38 11.13
N PRO A 153 29.12 -7.64 10.64
CA PRO A 153 28.17 -8.03 9.62
C PRO A 153 26.72 -8.02 10.14
N ILE A 154 26.48 -7.78 11.43
CA ILE A 154 25.13 -7.62 11.99
C ILE A 154 24.77 -6.13 12.14
N TYR A 155 25.67 -5.30 12.67
CA TYR A 155 25.32 -3.92 13.05
C TYR A 155 25.52 -2.86 11.98
N GLN A 156 26.58 -2.98 11.18
CA GLN A 156 26.86 -2.02 10.11
C GLN A 156 25.72 -2.06 9.08
N ASN A 157 25.28 -0.90 8.60
CA ASN A 157 24.14 -0.77 7.68
C ASN A 157 22.81 -1.31 8.26
N MET A 158 22.66 -1.40 9.57
CA MET A 158 21.39 -1.79 10.21
C MET A 158 21.08 -0.93 11.43
N ILE A 159 22.05 -0.81 12.33
CA ILE A 159 21.95 -0.03 13.57
C ILE A 159 22.76 1.27 13.46
N VAL A 160 23.89 1.23 12.76
CA VAL A 160 24.77 2.38 12.55
C VAL A 160 25.22 2.43 11.08
N SER A 161 25.37 3.63 10.53
CA SER A 161 25.91 3.84 9.20
C SER A 161 27.39 3.46 9.11
N PRO A 162 27.93 3.11 7.92
CA PRO A 162 29.33 2.75 7.74
C PRO A 162 30.32 3.82 8.18
N ASP A 163 29.93 5.09 8.11
CA ASP A 163 30.72 6.24 8.55
C ASP A 163 30.51 6.62 10.03
N LEU A 164 29.73 5.83 10.77
CA LEU A 164 29.41 6.02 12.19
C LEU A 164 28.71 7.33 12.53
N LYS A 165 28.12 8.04 11.54
CA LYS A 165 27.46 9.33 11.76
C LYS A 165 25.96 9.23 12.01
N THR A 166 25.32 8.16 11.56
CA THR A 166 23.86 7.96 11.71
C THR A 166 23.62 6.68 12.47
N THR A 167 22.65 6.70 13.38
CA THR A 167 22.16 5.48 14.04
C THR A 167 20.63 5.37 13.92
N ALA A 168 20.11 4.16 14.11
CA ALA A 168 18.69 3.87 14.11
C ALA A 168 18.23 3.36 15.48
N LEU A 169 17.06 3.84 15.91
CA LEU A 169 16.27 3.27 16.98
C LEU A 169 15.09 2.54 16.34
N GLN A 170 14.93 1.26 16.61
CA GLN A 170 13.76 0.49 16.19
C GLN A 170 12.72 0.56 17.30
N VAL A 171 11.59 1.19 17.01
CA VAL A 171 10.45 1.31 17.93
C VAL A 171 9.47 0.20 17.61
N LEU A 172 9.43 -0.82 18.46
CA LEU A 172 8.58 -2.00 18.27
C LEU A 172 7.19 -1.74 18.84
N PHE A 173 6.17 -2.10 18.07
CA PHE A 173 4.78 -2.07 18.53
C PHE A 173 4.38 -3.42 19.13
N PRO A 174 3.41 -3.43 20.06
CA PRO A 174 2.83 -4.67 20.57
C PRO A 174 2.28 -5.54 19.43
N VAL A 175 2.48 -6.85 19.54
CA VAL A 175 1.90 -7.82 18.60
C VAL A 175 0.39 -7.82 18.74
N ASP A 176 -0.30 -7.56 17.64
CA ASP A 176 -1.77 -7.60 17.61
C ASP A 176 -2.26 -9.03 17.42
N GLN A 177 -2.37 -9.77 18.53
CA GLN A 177 -2.79 -11.17 18.50
C GLN A 177 -4.22 -11.33 17.93
N ALA A 178 -5.12 -10.39 18.22
CA ALA A 178 -6.48 -10.43 17.70
C ALA A 178 -6.51 -10.31 16.17
N ALA A 179 -5.70 -9.42 15.59
CA ALA A 179 -5.55 -9.31 14.14
C ALA A 179 -4.98 -10.59 13.52
N LYS A 180 -3.95 -11.19 14.15
CA LYS A 180 -3.35 -12.46 13.70
C LYS A 180 -4.36 -13.60 13.70
N ASP A 181 -5.09 -13.79 14.80
CA ASP A 181 -6.09 -14.86 14.94
C ASP A 181 -7.22 -14.70 13.92
N LEU A 182 -7.71 -13.47 13.73
CA LEU A 182 -8.74 -13.15 12.75
C LEU A 182 -8.25 -13.38 11.32
N LEU A 183 -7.00 -12.99 11.01
CA LEU A 183 -6.38 -13.18 9.70
C LEU A 183 -6.19 -14.67 9.38
N GLU A 184 -5.67 -15.45 10.33
CA GLU A 184 -5.48 -16.90 10.16
C GLU A 184 -6.82 -17.59 9.92
N LYS A 185 -7.80 -17.36 10.80
CA LYS A 185 -9.14 -17.93 10.66
C LYS A 185 -9.80 -17.54 9.33
N ARG A 186 -9.67 -16.28 8.92
CA ARG A 186 -10.16 -15.79 7.62
C ARG A 186 -9.49 -16.51 6.45
N THR A 187 -8.19 -16.75 6.56
CA THR A 187 -7.39 -17.41 5.52
C THR A 187 -7.80 -18.88 5.39
N THR A 188 -7.88 -19.61 6.50
CA THR A 188 -8.33 -21.02 6.51
C THR A 188 -9.72 -21.18 5.88
N LEU A 189 -10.69 -20.34 6.25
CA LEU A 189 -12.03 -20.38 5.69
C LEU A 189 -12.05 -20.03 4.19
N ARG A 190 -11.20 -19.09 3.76
CA ARG A 190 -11.04 -18.77 2.33
C ARG A 190 -10.43 -19.94 1.55
N ASP A 191 -9.49 -20.65 2.11
CA ASP A 191 -8.86 -21.80 1.45
C ASP A 191 -9.84 -22.98 1.33
N LYS A 192 -10.67 -23.25 2.36
CA LYS A 192 -11.81 -24.18 2.24
C LYS A 192 -12.79 -23.76 1.15
N LYS A 193 -13.10 -22.46 1.04
CA LYS A 193 -13.96 -21.92 -0.01
C LYS A 193 -13.39 -22.21 -1.40
N ARG A 194 -12.08 -22.07 -1.59
CA ARG A 194 -11.38 -22.36 -2.86
C ARG A 194 -11.36 -23.85 -3.18
N ALA A 195 -11.12 -24.69 -2.17
CA ALA A 195 -11.17 -26.13 -2.30
C ALA A 195 -12.58 -26.69 -2.54
N GLY A 196 -13.62 -25.84 -2.48
CA GLY A 196 -15.02 -26.25 -2.63
C GLY A 196 -15.57 -27.04 -1.43
N THR A 197 -14.88 -27.03 -0.29
CA THR A 197 -15.20 -27.82 0.91
C THR A 197 -15.89 -27.01 2.01
N LEU A 198 -16.21 -25.73 1.75
CA LEU A 198 -16.80 -24.82 2.73
C LEU A 198 -18.26 -25.16 3.04
N SER A 199 -18.58 -25.38 4.32
CA SER A 199 -19.95 -25.61 4.77
C SER A 199 -20.80 -24.32 4.74
N PRO A 200 -22.15 -24.41 4.74
CA PRO A 200 -23.03 -23.26 4.89
C PRO A 200 -22.79 -22.45 6.19
N GLU A 201 -22.49 -23.14 7.29
CA GLU A 201 -22.16 -22.55 8.59
C GLU A 201 -20.83 -21.81 8.51
N GLU A 202 -19.81 -22.44 7.93
CA GLU A 202 -18.49 -21.84 7.71
C GLU A 202 -18.56 -20.64 6.75
N LYS A 203 -19.51 -20.62 5.82
CA LYS A 203 -19.78 -19.45 4.96
C LYS A 203 -20.30 -18.26 5.77
N LYS A 204 -21.19 -18.50 6.74
CA LYS A 204 -21.68 -17.44 7.65
C LYS A 204 -20.56 -16.98 8.58
N GLU A 205 -19.76 -17.91 9.08
CA GLU A 205 -18.59 -17.62 9.91
C GLU A 205 -17.56 -16.78 9.15
N LEU A 206 -17.28 -17.10 7.88
CA LEU A 206 -16.37 -16.33 7.04
C LEU A 206 -16.82 -14.87 6.91
N LEU A 207 -18.11 -14.62 6.68
CA LEU A 207 -18.66 -13.27 6.62
C LEU A 207 -18.49 -12.51 7.95
N GLN A 208 -18.69 -13.21 9.07
CA GLN A 208 -18.55 -12.62 10.40
C GLN A 208 -17.07 -12.31 10.74
N VAL A 209 -16.17 -13.24 10.45
CA VAL A 209 -14.72 -13.05 10.65
C VAL A 209 -14.21 -11.92 9.76
N GLN A 210 -14.67 -11.81 8.52
CA GLN A 210 -14.35 -10.69 7.63
C GLN A 210 -14.80 -9.34 8.21
N ALA A 211 -16.05 -9.26 8.69
CA ALA A 211 -16.55 -8.03 9.30
C ALA A 211 -15.80 -7.66 10.58
N ASN A 212 -15.45 -8.64 11.42
CA ASN A 212 -14.69 -8.43 12.64
C ASN A 212 -13.25 -7.99 12.36
N PHE A 213 -12.57 -8.64 11.40
CA PHE A 213 -11.23 -8.27 10.95
C PHE A 213 -11.21 -6.83 10.43
N GLN A 214 -12.19 -6.46 9.60
CA GLN A 214 -12.30 -5.09 9.10
C GLN A 214 -12.50 -4.08 10.23
N LYS A 215 -13.45 -4.35 11.15
CA LYS A 215 -13.73 -3.46 12.29
C LYS A 215 -12.50 -3.29 13.18
N HIS A 216 -11.75 -4.36 13.40
CA HIS A 216 -10.51 -4.36 14.15
C HIS A 216 -9.44 -3.50 13.45
N ASN A 217 -9.22 -3.72 12.15
CA ASN A 217 -8.30 -2.92 11.35
C ASN A 217 -8.65 -1.42 11.36
N ASP A 218 -9.93 -1.07 11.29
CA ASP A 218 -10.38 0.33 11.37
C ASP A 218 -10.03 0.96 12.72
N ALA A 219 -10.20 0.22 13.81
CA ALA A 219 -9.80 0.68 15.15
C ALA A 219 -8.27 0.84 15.24
N MET A 220 -7.52 -0.11 14.68
CA MET A 220 -6.07 -0.09 14.66
C MET A 220 -5.48 1.02 13.78
N LYS A 221 -6.17 1.47 12.73
CA LYS A 221 -5.80 2.67 11.97
C LYS A 221 -5.76 3.91 12.88
N VAL A 222 -6.70 4.05 13.83
CA VAL A 222 -6.73 5.17 14.79
C VAL A 222 -5.61 5.07 15.82
N VAL A 223 -5.37 3.88 16.35
CA VAL A 223 -4.26 3.63 17.29
C VAL A 223 -2.92 3.92 16.62
N ARG A 224 -2.71 3.42 15.41
CA ARG A 224 -1.49 3.67 14.62
C ARG A 224 -1.26 5.16 14.39
N HIS A 225 -2.29 5.90 13.96
CA HIS A 225 -2.17 7.36 13.79
C HIS A 225 -1.74 8.08 15.07
N ARG A 226 -2.31 7.68 16.22
CA ARG A 226 -1.93 8.22 17.53
C ARG A 226 -0.47 7.90 17.86
N ASN A 227 -0.05 6.65 17.71
CA ASN A 227 1.31 6.22 18.02
C ASN A 227 2.34 6.99 17.17
N ILE A 228 2.11 7.09 15.86
CA ILE A 228 2.99 7.83 14.94
C ILE A 228 3.07 9.32 15.32
N THR A 229 1.93 9.93 15.67
CA THR A 229 1.88 11.33 16.10
C THR A 229 2.63 11.55 17.41
N GLN A 230 2.49 10.65 18.39
CA GLN A 230 3.19 10.72 19.68
C GLN A 230 4.71 10.52 19.51
N ILE A 231 5.13 9.56 18.69
CA ILE A 231 6.55 9.35 18.36
C ILE A 231 7.15 10.61 17.74
N ARG A 232 6.46 11.23 16.77
CA ARG A 232 6.90 12.50 16.16
C ARG A 232 7.00 13.63 17.19
N ALA A 233 6.03 13.75 18.08
CA ALA A 233 6.05 14.77 19.14
C ALA A 233 7.24 14.59 20.09
N VAL A 234 7.60 13.34 20.43
CA VAL A 234 8.83 13.06 21.20
C VAL A 234 10.06 13.45 20.38
N MET A 235 10.16 13.03 19.11
CA MET A 235 11.29 13.34 18.23
C MET A 235 11.53 14.85 18.06
N ASP A 236 10.47 15.66 18.02
CA ASP A 236 10.57 17.12 17.88
C ASP A 236 11.40 17.75 19.02
N GLY A 237 11.35 17.19 20.23
CA GLY A 237 12.17 17.62 21.37
C GLY A 237 13.67 17.34 21.23
N TYR A 238 14.07 16.54 20.24
CA TYR A 238 15.45 16.12 19.99
C TYR A 238 16.04 16.73 18.71
N ARG A 239 15.21 17.30 17.83
CA ARG A 239 15.61 17.89 16.53
C ARG A 239 16.55 19.10 16.61
N THR A 240 16.73 19.72 17.77
CA THR A 240 17.60 20.90 17.91
C THR A 240 19.08 20.55 17.72
N ASP A 241 19.52 19.38 18.19
CA ASP A 241 20.92 18.95 18.19
C ASP A 241 21.20 17.78 17.22
N SER A 242 20.16 17.27 16.56
CA SER A 242 20.24 16.17 15.59
C SER A 242 19.21 16.30 14.47
N GLU A 243 19.51 15.68 13.34
CA GLU A 243 18.56 15.43 12.28
C GLU A 243 17.87 14.08 12.54
N LEU A 244 16.54 14.07 12.47
CA LEU A 244 15.69 12.96 12.89
C LEU A 244 14.58 12.72 11.87
N PHE A 245 14.58 11.53 11.28
CA PHE A 245 13.50 11.06 10.41
C PHE A 245 12.86 9.79 10.95
N LEU A 246 11.54 9.73 10.82
CA LEU A 246 10.76 8.53 11.07
C LEU A 246 10.61 7.77 9.75
N GLY A 247 10.73 6.44 9.80
CA GLY A 247 10.59 5.53 8.67
C GLY A 247 9.80 4.28 9.06
N GLY A 248 9.29 3.57 8.05
CA GLY A 248 8.58 2.29 8.22
C GLY A 248 7.19 2.28 7.60
N VAL A 249 6.71 1.08 7.26
CA VAL A 249 5.45 0.85 6.53
C VAL A 249 4.25 1.45 7.26
N SER A 250 4.20 1.27 8.58
CA SER A 250 3.13 1.81 9.44
C SER A 250 3.03 3.34 9.39
N MET A 251 4.16 4.04 9.28
CA MET A 251 4.22 5.50 9.14
C MET A 251 3.77 5.93 7.74
N ILE A 252 4.31 5.30 6.70
CA ILE A 252 3.99 5.61 5.30
C ILE A 252 2.47 5.49 5.06
N ALA A 253 1.86 4.39 5.51
CA ALA A 253 0.43 4.18 5.33
C ALA A 253 -0.42 5.20 6.11
N ASP A 254 0.06 5.73 7.24
CA ASP A 254 -0.64 6.79 7.99
C ASP A 254 -0.58 8.14 7.26
N ASP A 255 0.61 8.50 6.79
CA ASP A 255 0.83 9.73 6.04
C ASP A 255 0.09 9.75 4.72
N LEU A 256 0.06 8.61 3.99
CA LEU A 256 -0.71 8.48 2.75
C LEU A 256 -2.21 8.75 2.99
N ILE A 257 -2.79 8.21 4.06
CA ILE A 257 -4.20 8.51 4.41
C ILE A 257 -4.38 10.02 4.66
N THR A 258 -3.43 10.65 5.35
CA THR A 258 -3.46 12.08 5.63
C THR A 258 -3.33 12.91 4.35
N PHE A 259 -2.44 12.53 3.42
CA PHE A 259 -2.29 13.17 2.12
C PHE A 259 -3.53 13.02 1.27
N ILE A 260 -4.11 11.81 1.17
CA ILE A 260 -5.38 11.57 0.46
C ILE A 260 -6.49 12.47 1.02
N LYS A 261 -6.65 12.57 2.34
CA LYS A 261 -7.66 13.44 2.97
C LYS A 261 -7.45 14.91 2.59
N LYS A 262 -6.19 15.37 2.61
CA LYS A 262 -5.83 16.74 2.25
C LYS A 262 -6.07 17.01 0.77
N ASP A 263 -5.72 16.08 -0.10
CA ASP A 263 -5.89 16.17 -1.55
C ASP A 263 -7.37 16.16 -1.92
N LEU A 264 -8.17 15.28 -1.33
CA LEU A 264 -9.62 15.26 -1.54
C LEU A 264 -10.26 16.62 -1.22
N LYS A 265 -9.81 17.28 -0.15
CA LYS A 265 -10.26 18.62 0.23
C LYS A 265 -9.72 19.71 -0.70
N LEU A 266 -8.40 19.77 -0.92
CA LEU A 266 -7.75 20.84 -1.67
C LEU A 266 -8.12 20.78 -3.17
N PHE A 267 -8.00 19.59 -3.76
CA PHE A 267 -8.32 19.37 -5.17
C PHE A 267 -9.83 19.52 -5.41
N GLY A 268 -10.67 18.97 -4.52
CA GLY A 268 -12.13 19.14 -4.62
C GLY A 268 -12.59 20.60 -4.56
N ILE A 269 -12.10 21.38 -3.59
CA ILE A 269 -12.40 22.81 -3.49
C ILE A 269 -11.80 23.60 -4.67
N GLY A 270 -10.58 23.26 -5.09
CA GLY A 270 -9.91 23.90 -6.22
C GLY A 270 -10.66 23.70 -7.53
N VAL A 271 -11.08 22.46 -7.84
CA VAL A 271 -11.92 22.16 -8.99
C VAL A 271 -13.25 22.90 -8.88
N LEU A 272 -13.92 22.87 -7.73
CA LEU A 272 -15.19 23.60 -7.54
C LEU A 272 -15.06 25.10 -7.85
N PHE A 273 -14.03 25.77 -7.33
CA PHE A 273 -13.78 27.18 -7.61
C PHE A 273 -13.52 27.43 -9.10
N PHE A 274 -12.69 26.59 -9.73
CA PHE A 274 -12.42 26.64 -11.16
C PHE A 274 -13.70 26.48 -12.00
N LEU A 275 -14.57 25.53 -11.64
CA LEU A 275 -15.85 25.33 -12.30
C LEU A 275 -16.78 26.54 -12.15
N ILE A 276 -16.88 27.13 -10.94
CA ILE A 276 -17.67 28.35 -10.71
C ILE A 276 -17.17 29.49 -11.63
N LEU A 277 -15.86 29.69 -11.71
CA LEU A 277 -15.25 30.73 -12.54
C LEU A 277 -15.58 30.52 -14.02
N ILE A 278 -15.38 29.31 -14.55
CA ILE A 278 -15.66 28.99 -15.95
C ILE A 278 -17.15 29.12 -16.26
N LEU A 279 -18.04 28.59 -15.41
CA LEU A 279 -19.49 28.69 -15.61
C LEU A 279 -19.94 30.15 -15.58
N LYS A 280 -19.34 30.99 -14.72
CA LYS A 280 -19.61 32.43 -14.72
C LYS A 280 -19.19 33.10 -16.02
N ILE A 281 -18.02 32.75 -16.58
CA ILE A 281 -17.53 33.29 -17.85
C ILE A 281 -18.43 32.85 -19.03
N ILE A 282 -18.83 31.58 -19.07
CA ILE A 282 -19.61 31.01 -20.18
C ILE A 282 -21.09 31.43 -20.13
N PHE A 283 -21.72 31.33 -18.96
CA PHE A 283 -23.17 31.49 -18.84
C PHE A 283 -23.60 32.85 -18.27
N GLY A 284 -22.74 33.57 -17.55
CA GLY A 284 -22.97 34.91 -17.02
C GLY A 284 -24.05 35.04 -15.92
N ARG A 285 -25.06 34.15 -15.88
CA ARG A 285 -26.18 34.18 -14.93
C ARG A 285 -26.02 33.14 -13.83
N THR A 286 -26.34 33.54 -12.59
CA THR A 286 -26.20 32.72 -11.38
C THR A 286 -26.98 31.41 -11.45
N ARG A 287 -28.19 31.40 -12.03
CA ARG A 287 -28.99 30.16 -12.19
C ARG A 287 -28.23 29.04 -12.94
N TRP A 288 -27.45 29.41 -13.95
CA TRP A 288 -26.68 28.48 -14.79
C TRP A 288 -25.33 28.08 -14.17
N ILE A 289 -25.00 28.66 -13.02
CA ILE A 289 -23.89 28.25 -12.17
C ILE A 289 -24.41 27.31 -11.08
N VAL A 290 -25.51 27.67 -10.41
CA VAL A 290 -26.05 26.93 -9.26
C VAL A 290 -26.58 25.56 -9.66
N ILE A 291 -27.30 25.44 -10.78
CA ILE A 291 -27.92 24.16 -11.18
C ILE A 291 -26.88 23.06 -11.44
N PRO A 292 -25.82 23.27 -12.26
CA PRO A 292 -24.73 22.29 -12.40
C PRO A 292 -24.08 21.91 -11.09
N LEU A 293 -23.79 22.90 -10.24
CA LEU A 293 -23.13 22.66 -8.96
C LEU A 293 -24.02 21.85 -8.01
N LEU A 294 -25.33 22.07 -8.01
CA LEU A 294 -26.28 21.27 -7.25
C LEU A 294 -26.31 19.82 -7.74
N CYS A 295 -26.41 19.59 -9.06
CA CYS A 295 -26.34 18.24 -9.64
C CYS A 295 -25.02 17.54 -9.26
N CYS A 296 -23.90 18.25 -9.39
CA CYS A 296 -22.57 17.75 -9.04
C CYS A 296 -22.48 17.40 -7.55
N PHE A 297 -22.90 18.29 -6.66
CA PHE A 297 -22.88 18.08 -5.22
C PHE A 297 -23.73 16.87 -4.82
N CYS A 298 -24.97 16.79 -5.30
CA CYS A 298 -25.85 15.64 -5.03
C CYS A 298 -25.28 14.34 -5.59
N SER A 299 -24.69 14.37 -6.79
CA SER A 299 -24.06 13.19 -7.41
C SER A 299 -22.85 12.69 -6.62
N THR A 300 -21.94 13.58 -6.24
CA THR A 300 -20.76 13.24 -5.43
C THR A 300 -21.18 12.74 -4.04
N LEU A 301 -22.15 13.37 -3.41
CA LEU A 301 -22.64 12.97 -2.09
C LEU A 301 -23.36 11.62 -2.13
N ALA A 302 -24.18 11.38 -3.16
CA ALA A 302 -24.80 10.08 -3.40
C ALA A 302 -23.75 8.99 -3.61
N MET A 303 -22.70 9.28 -4.38
CA MET A 303 -21.62 8.34 -4.60
C MET A 303 -20.81 8.04 -3.33
N ALA A 304 -20.49 9.06 -2.52
CA ALA A 304 -19.85 8.85 -1.22
C ALA A 304 -20.72 7.99 -0.28
N GLY A 305 -22.04 8.20 -0.32
CA GLY A 305 -23.01 7.37 0.40
C GLY A 305 -23.08 5.94 -0.11
N PHE A 306 -23.03 5.74 -1.43
CA PHE A 306 -22.96 4.42 -2.06
C PHE A 306 -21.71 3.66 -1.59
N LEU A 307 -20.54 4.30 -1.62
CA LEU A 307 -19.29 3.69 -1.14
C LEU A 307 -19.38 3.32 0.35
N GLY A 308 -19.92 4.20 1.18
CA GLY A 308 -20.14 3.92 2.61
C GLY A 308 -21.17 2.81 2.86
N LEU A 309 -22.18 2.65 2.00
CA LEU A 309 -23.19 1.59 2.10
C LEU A 309 -22.61 0.20 1.78
N PHE A 310 -21.79 0.10 0.73
CA PHE A 310 -21.18 -1.15 0.31
C PHE A 310 -19.85 -1.45 1.01
N GLY A 311 -19.37 -0.54 1.86
CA GLY A 311 -18.10 -0.68 2.57
C GLY A 311 -16.89 -0.68 1.64
N TRP A 312 -17.00 -0.04 0.47
CA TRP A 312 -15.90 0.04 -0.49
C TRP A 312 -14.91 1.11 -0.03
N GLU A 313 -13.67 0.67 0.23
CA GLU A 313 -12.61 1.55 0.65
C GLU A 313 -12.02 2.30 -0.54
N VAL A 314 -11.83 3.61 -0.38
CA VAL A 314 -11.16 4.44 -1.37
C VAL A 314 -9.66 4.39 -1.10
N THR A 315 -8.92 4.01 -2.14
CA THR A 315 -7.47 3.88 -2.17
C THR A 315 -6.78 5.15 -2.68
N VAL A 316 -5.45 5.18 -2.67
CA VAL A 316 -4.64 6.24 -3.30
C VAL A 316 -5.10 6.51 -4.74
N ILE A 317 -5.29 5.45 -5.53
CA ILE A 317 -5.69 5.53 -6.95
C ILE A 317 -7.12 6.08 -7.08
N SER A 318 -8.07 5.52 -6.34
CA SER A 318 -9.48 5.86 -6.45
C SER A 318 -9.87 7.17 -5.76
N SER A 319 -8.98 7.77 -4.96
CA SER A 319 -9.21 9.04 -4.27
C SER A 319 -9.62 10.21 -5.19
N ASN A 320 -9.24 10.15 -6.47
CA ASN A 320 -9.56 11.17 -7.46
C ASN A 320 -11.03 11.13 -7.95
N PHE A 321 -11.84 10.15 -7.51
CA PHE A 321 -13.20 9.94 -8.03
C PHE A 321 -14.09 11.17 -7.86
N VAL A 322 -13.92 11.95 -6.78
CA VAL A 322 -14.72 13.16 -6.53
C VAL A 322 -14.56 14.14 -7.68
N SER A 323 -13.33 14.43 -8.11
CA SER A 323 -13.09 15.37 -9.19
C SER A 323 -13.56 14.85 -10.54
N LEU A 324 -13.37 13.56 -10.81
CA LEU A 324 -13.91 12.93 -12.02
C LEU A 324 -15.44 12.99 -12.05
N GLN A 325 -16.09 12.75 -10.92
CA GLN A 325 -17.55 12.84 -10.77
C GLN A 325 -18.05 14.26 -11.05
N LEU A 326 -17.37 15.29 -10.51
CA LEU A 326 -17.71 16.70 -10.77
C LEU A 326 -17.62 17.02 -12.26
N ILE A 327 -16.53 16.62 -12.93
CA ILE A 327 -16.31 16.89 -14.36
C ILE A 327 -17.38 16.19 -15.22
N ILE A 328 -17.63 14.91 -14.96
CA ILE A 328 -18.58 14.10 -15.73
C ILE A 328 -20.03 14.60 -15.54
N THR A 329 -20.44 14.85 -14.30
CA THR A 329 -21.78 15.38 -13.98
C THR A 329 -21.99 16.77 -14.59
N MET A 330 -20.96 17.62 -14.51
CA MET A 330 -21.00 18.94 -15.09
C MET A 330 -21.14 18.89 -16.62
N ALA A 331 -20.39 18.03 -17.31
CA ALA A 331 -20.46 17.91 -18.76
C ALA A 331 -21.89 17.59 -19.24
N MET A 332 -22.56 16.62 -18.60
CA MET A 332 -23.96 16.29 -18.92
C MET A 332 -24.91 17.45 -18.62
N THR A 333 -24.72 18.13 -17.49
CA THR A 333 -25.59 19.26 -17.11
C THR A 333 -25.40 20.45 -18.05
N ILE A 334 -24.18 20.70 -18.53
CA ILE A 334 -23.89 21.75 -19.52
C ILE A 334 -24.63 21.49 -20.82
N HIS A 335 -24.63 20.26 -21.35
CA HIS A 335 -25.39 19.93 -22.57
C HIS A 335 -26.89 20.17 -22.39
N LEU A 336 -27.45 19.82 -21.23
CA LEU A 336 -28.84 20.10 -20.89
C LEU A 336 -29.14 21.61 -20.82
N ILE A 337 -28.26 22.40 -20.18
CA ILE A 337 -28.40 23.86 -20.10
C ILE A 337 -28.34 24.50 -21.48
N VAL A 338 -27.34 24.15 -22.27
CA VAL A 338 -27.16 24.72 -23.62
C VAL A 338 -28.38 24.38 -24.46
N ARG A 339 -28.86 23.13 -24.44
CA ARG A 339 -30.05 22.75 -25.20
C ARG A 339 -31.31 23.47 -24.75
N TYR A 340 -31.51 23.62 -23.44
CA TYR A 340 -32.63 24.38 -22.91
C TYR A 340 -32.60 25.83 -23.39
N ARG A 341 -31.43 26.49 -23.33
CA ARG A 341 -31.26 27.88 -23.78
C ARG A 341 -31.43 28.04 -25.29
N GLU A 342 -30.96 27.08 -26.09
CA GLU A 342 -31.18 27.06 -27.54
C GLU A 342 -32.68 26.99 -27.87
N LEU A 343 -33.43 26.14 -27.17
CA LEU A 343 -34.87 26.00 -27.36
C LEU A 343 -35.63 27.24 -26.86
N GLU A 344 -35.21 27.82 -25.75
CA GLU A 344 -35.75 29.08 -25.24
C GLU A 344 -35.58 30.23 -26.26
N GLU A 345 -34.40 30.32 -26.90
CA GLU A 345 -34.13 31.33 -27.94
C GLU A 345 -34.90 31.04 -29.23
N ALA A 346 -35.01 29.78 -29.65
CA ALA A 346 -35.70 29.38 -30.87
C ALA A 346 -37.24 29.36 -30.74
N GLN A 347 -37.77 29.17 -29.53
CA GLN A 347 -39.21 29.06 -29.25
C GLN A 347 -39.63 29.95 -28.06
N PRO A 348 -39.58 31.30 -28.19
CA PRO A 348 -39.86 32.21 -27.07
C PRO A 348 -41.27 32.08 -26.48
N GLU A 349 -42.25 31.58 -27.24
CA GLU A 349 -43.65 31.42 -26.80
C GLU A 349 -43.93 30.07 -26.13
N ALA A 350 -43.00 29.11 -26.16
CA ALA A 350 -43.21 27.80 -25.55
C ALA A 350 -43.25 27.87 -24.02
N THR A 351 -44.05 27.02 -23.37
CA THR A 351 -44.08 26.93 -21.91
C THR A 351 -42.77 26.35 -21.36
N ASN A 352 -42.44 26.69 -20.11
CA ASN A 352 -41.21 26.20 -19.48
C ASN A 352 -41.16 24.66 -19.46
N GLU A 353 -42.28 24.02 -19.14
CA GLU A 353 -42.40 22.56 -19.10
C GLU A 353 -42.15 21.92 -20.47
N ALA A 354 -42.65 22.54 -21.55
CA ALA A 354 -42.42 22.07 -22.91
C ALA A 354 -40.93 22.18 -23.29
N LEU A 355 -40.27 23.28 -22.93
CA LEU A 355 -38.83 23.46 -23.15
C LEU A 355 -37.99 22.45 -22.36
N ILE A 356 -38.34 22.20 -21.09
CA ILE A 356 -37.68 21.19 -20.24
C ILE A 356 -37.84 19.78 -20.83
N SER A 357 -39.07 19.40 -21.20
CA SER A 357 -39.37 18.09 -21.78
C SER A 357 -38.57 17.85 -23.07
N GLN A 358 -38.62 18.82 -23.99
CA GLN A 358 -37.88 18.74 -25.26
C GLN A 358 -36.36 18.67 -25.02
N SER A 359 -35.83 19.41 -24.04
CA SER A 359 -34.40 19.38 -23.69
C SER A 359 -33.97 18.01 -23.17
N VAL A 360 -34.73 17.45 -22.23
CA VAL A 360 -34.46 16.14 -21.64
C VAL A 360 -34.51 15.04 -22.71
N VAL A 361 -35.57 15.03 -23.52
CA VAL A 361 -35.73 14.00 -24.57
C VAL A 361 -34.64 14.10 -25.64
N ALA A 362 -34.25 15.32 -26.02
CA ALA A 362 -33.19 15.52 -27.01
C ALA A 362 -31.81 15.10 -26.48
N MET A 363 -31.49 15.40 -25.21
CA MET A 363 -30.16 15.18 -24.64
C MET A 363 -29.98 13.81 -23.97
N PHE A 364 -31.06 13.11 -23.60
CA PHE A 364 -30.95 11.82 -22.92
C PHE A 364 -30.17 10.78 -23.73
N LYS A 365 -30.48 10.60 -25.02
CA LYS A 365 -29.78 9.62 -25.86
C LYS A 365 -28.28 9.94 -26.04
N PRO A 366 -27.88 11.16 -26.45
CA PRO A 366 -26.46 11.51 -26.54
C PRO A 366 -25.71 11.33 -25.21
N CYS A 367 -26.27 11.81 -24.09
CA CYS A 367 -25.64 11.66 -22.77
C CYS A 367 -25.57 10.20 -22.32
N LEU A 368 -26.60 9.39 -22.60
CA LEU A 368 -26.59 7.96 -22.31
C LEU A 368 -25.47 7.27 -23.08
N TYR A 369 -25.30 7.53 -24.38
CA TYR A 369 -24.21 6.93 -25.15
C TYR A 369 -22.83 7.38 -24.65
N ALA A 370 -22.67 8.66 -24.33
CA ALA A 370 -21.42 9.16 -23.73
C ALA A 370 -21.12 8.51 -22.37
N ALA A 371 -22.15 8.30 -21.54
CA ALA A 371 -22.02 7.57 -20.28
C ALA A 371 -21.67 6.10 -20.52
N LEU A 372 -22.34 5.42 -21.45
CA LEU A 372 -22.09 4.01 -21.76
C LEU A 372 -20.69 3.76 -22.33
N THR A 373 -20.19 4.62 -23.22
CA THR A 373 -18.82 4.49 -23.74
C THR A 373 -17.78 4.73 -22.65
N THR A 374 -18.03 5.69 -21.75
CA THR A 374 -17.16 5.94 -20.59
C THR A 374 -17.19 4.75 -19.61
N ILE A 375 -18.38 4.20 -19.35
CA ILE A 375 -18.57 2.97 -18.55
C ILE A 375 -17.81 1.80 -19.16
N ALA A 376 -17.87 1.61 -20.49
CA ALA A 376 -17.12 0.57 -21.18
C ALA A 376 -15.59 0.75 -21.00
N GLY A 377 -15.11 1.99 -21.06
CA GLY A 377 -13.71 2.33 -20.77
C GLY A 377 -13.30 1.92 -19.35
N PHE A 378 -14.07 2.30 -18.32
CA PHE A 378 -13.77 1.91 -16.94
C PHE A 378 -14.01 0.43 -16.66
N ALA A 379 -14.93 -0.22 -17.35
CA ALA A 379 -15.15 -1.66 -17.28
C ALA A 379 -13.94 -2.45 -17.76
N SER A 380 -13.12 -1.91 -18.68
CA SER A 380 -11.88 -2.55 -19.06
C SER A 380 -10.87 -2.67 -17.90
N LEU A 381 -10.91 -1.73 -16.93
CA LEU A 381 -10.05 -1.76 -15.74
C LEU A 381 -10.43 -2.88 -14.75
N VAL A 382 -11.69 -3.32 -14.78
CA VAL A 382 -12.18 -4.43 -13.94
C VAL A 382 -11.50 -5.76 -14.31
N MET A 383 -11.00 -5.88 -15.54
CA MET A 383 -10.27 -7.05 -16.02
C MET A 383 -8.76 -7.00 -15.70
N SER A 384 -8.30 -6.01 -14.93
CA SER A 384 -6.90 -5.94 -14.47
C SER A 384 -6.64 -6.91 -13.30
N ASN A 385 -5.37 -7.22 -13.04
CA ASN A 385 -4.95 -8.03 -11.88
C ASN A 385 -4.56 -7.16 -10.67
N ILE A 386 -4.87 -5.86 -10.69
CA ILE A 386 -4.46 -4.91 -9.65
C ILE A 386 -5.72 -4.46 -8.90
N LEU A 387 -5.91 -4.96 -7.67
CA LEU A 387 -7.15 -4.79 -6.90
C LEU A 387 -7.63 -3.32 -6.80
N PRO A 388 -6.77 -2.32 -6.53
CA PRO A 388 -7.18 -0.91 -6.51
C PRO A 388 -7.71 -0.40 -7.85
N VAL A 389 -7.18 -0.90 -8.98
CA VAL A 389 -7.58 -0.51 -10.33
C VAL A 389 -8.93 -1.14 -10.68
N ILE A 390 -9.14 -2.41 -10.28
CA ILE A 390 -10.44 -3.08 -10.39
C ILE A 390 -11.52 -2.33 -9.61
N ASN A 391 -11.25 -2.03 -8.34
CA ASN A 391 -12.17 -1.30 -7.47
C ASN A 391 -12.47 0.10 -8.00
N PHE A 392 -11.46 0.79 -8.54
CA PHE A 392 -11.64 2.08 -9.19
C PHE A 392 -12.54 1.98 -10.44
N GLY A 393 -12.36 0.93 -11.26
CA GLY A 393 -13.25 0.64 -12.40
C GLY A 393 -14.71 0.51 -11.96
N TRP A 394 -14.99 -0.35 -10.97
CA TRP A 394 -16.33 -0.51 -10.41
C TRP A 394 -16.91 0.78 -9.85
N MET A 395 -16.09 1.54 -9.11
CA MET A 395 -16.47 2.83 -8.54
C MET A 395 -16.88 3.82 -9.62
N MET A 396 -16.14 3.91 -10.73
CA MET A 396 -16.47 4.83 -11.81
C MET A 396 -17.70 4.39 -12.60
N ILE A 397 -17.92 3.08 -12.80
CA ILE A 397 -19.17 2.57 -13.40
C ILE A 397 -20.38 3.01 -12.56
N ALA A 398 -20.33 2.78 -11.24
CA ALA A 398 -21.39 3.19 -10.33
C ALA A 398 -21.54 4.73 -10.30
N GLY A 399 -20.44 5.47 -10.21
CA GLY A 399 -20.43 6.93 -10.17
C GLY A 399 -21.02 7.58 -11.42
N ILE A 400 -20.65 7.11 -12.61
CA ILE A 400 -21.21 7.60 -13.88
C ILE A 400 -22.71 7.28 -13.95
N THR A 401 -23.12 6.09 -13.53
CA THR A 401 -24.53 5.69 -13.49
C THR A 401 -25.34 6.60 -12.56
N VAL A 402 -24.84 6.84 -11.35
CA VAL A 402 -25.44 7.78 -10.37
C VAL A 402 -25.51 9.20 -10.93
N SER A 403 -24.43 9.67 -11.59
CA SER A 403 -24.39 11.00 -12.22
C SER A 403 -25.45 11.16 -13.30
N LEU A 404 -25.57 10.17 -14.19
CA LEU A 404 -26.56 10.20 -15.27
C LEU A 404 -27.98 10.25 -14.69
N LEU A 405 -28.31 9.34 -13.76
CA LEU A 405 -29.64 9.28 -13.17
C LEU A 405 -30.00 10.56 -12.41
N LEU A 406 -29.11 11.04 -11.54
CA LEU A 406 -29.38 12.23 -10.74
C LEU A 406 -29.42 13.49 -11.59
N THR A 407 -28.57 13.64 -12.60
CA THR A 407 -28.60 14.80 -13.49
C THR A 407 -29.94 14.92 -14.21
N PHE A 408 -30.42 13.82 -14.80
CA PHE A 408 -31.69 13.79 -15.52
C PHE A 408 -32.95 13.84 -14.63
N LEU A 409 -32.78 13.74 -13.30
CA LEU A 409 -33.84 13.95 -12.32
C LEU A 409 -33.80 15.35 -11.70
N ILE A 410 -32.63 15.77 -11.20
CA ILE A 410 -32.45 17.05 -10.49
C ILE A 410 -32.61 18.23 -11.44
N PHE A 411 -31.95 18.19 -12.60
CA PHE A 411 -31.98 19.31 -13.56
C PHE A 411 -33.40 19.74 -13.94
N PRO A 412 -34.27 18.84 -14.46
CA PRO A 412 -35.62 19.23 -14.84
C PRO A 412 -36.50 19.61 -13.64
N VAL A 413 -36.40 18.88 -12.51
CA VAL A 413 -37.23 19.16 -11.32
C VAL A 413 -36.94 20.55 -10.78
N VAL A 414 -35.67 20.94 -10.68
CA VAL A 414 -35.28 22.27 -10.22
C VAL A 414 -35.79 23.35 -11.16
N LEU A 415 -35.68 23.14 -12.48
CA LEU A 415 -36.17 24.13 -13.47
C LEU A 415 -37.69 24.30 -13.49
N ILE A 416 -38.47 23.27 -13.16
CA ILE A 416 -39.94 23.37 -13.06
C ILE A 416 -40.35 24.36 -11.94
N PHE A 417 -39.58 24.44 -10.86
CA PHE A 417 -39.85 25.34 -9.73
C PHE A 417 -39.23 26.74 -9.90
N LEU A 418 -38.49 26.96 -10.99
CA LEU A 418 -37.95 28.28 -11.31
C LEU A 418 -38.79 28.93 -12.41
N ASP A 419 -38.91 30.25 -12.34
CA ASP A 419 -39.52 31.00 -13.44
C ASP A 419 -38.74 30.77 -14.73
N LYS A 420 -39.50 30.67 -15.83
CA LYS A 420 -38.97 30.55 -17.18
C LYS A 420 -37.84 31.56 -17.33
N ALA A 421 -36.69 31.10 -17.81
CA ALA A 421 -35.63 32.03 -18.14
C ALA A 421 -36.18 33.02 -19.17
N VAL A 422 -36.04 34.31 -18.87
CA VAL A 422 -36.30 35.36 -19.86
C VAL A 422 -34.96 35.61 -20.51
N SER A 423 -34.82 35.18 -21.76
CA SER A 423 -33.70 35.57 -22.61
C SER A 423 -33.75 37.09 -22.74
N GLU A 424 -32.95 37.80 -21.95
CA GLU A 424 -32.61 39.15 -22.34
C GLU A 424 -31.87 38.99 -23.66
N ALA A 425 -32.15 39.86 -24.64
CA ALA A 425 -31.37 39.97 -25.87
C ALA A 425 -29.94 40.41 -25.51
N SER A 426 -29.17 39.54 -24.86
CA SER A 426 -27.79 39.78 -24.52
C SER A 426 -27.06 39.75 -25.85
N LYS A 427 -26.42 40.86 -26.22
CA LYS A 427 -25.45 40.90 -27.32
C LYS A 427 -24.55 39.68 -27.14
N LYS A 428 -24.70 38.68 -28.01
CA LYS A 428 -23.93 37.43 -27.91
C LYS A 428 -22.47 37.84 -27.86
N PRO A 429 -21.72 37.55 -26.77
CA PRO A 429 -20.28 37.72 -26.82
C PRO A 429 -19.79 36.74 -27.88
N THR A 430 -19.52 37.25 -29.09
CA THR A 430 -18.92 36.44 -30.14
C THR A 430 -17.51 36.17 -29.68
N PHE A 431 -17.25 35.00 -29.10
CA PHE A 431 -15.89 34.55 -28.88
C PHE A 431 -15.28 34.29 -30.26
N PRO A 432 -14.35 35.14 -30.75
CA PRO A 432 -13.87 35.05 -32.14
C PRO A 432 -13.09 33.76 -32.39
N LEU A 433 -12.65 33.08 -31.32
CA LEU A 433 -11.85 31.86 -31.38
C LEU A 433 -12.52 30.75 -32.19
N THR A 434 -13.83 30.51 -32.02
CA THR A 434 -14.52 29.42 -32.73
C THR A 434 -14.56 29.67 -34.25
N THR A 435 -14.82 30.91 -34.66
CA THR A 435 -14.79 31.33 -36.07
C THR A 435 -13.37 31.28 -36.64
N ILE A 436 -12.37 31.71 -35.87
CA ILE A 436 -10.95 31.63 -36.27
C ILE A 436 -10.54 30.17 -36.51
N LEU A 437 -10.85 29.27 -35.57
CA LEU A 437 -10.54 27.84 -35.69
C LEU A 437 -11.28 27.18 -36.85
N ALA A 438 -12.56 27.53 -37.06
CA ALA A 438 -13.34 27.02 -38.18
C ALA A 438 -12.74 27.44 -39.53
N ASN A 439 -12.42 28.73 -39.69
CA ASN A 439 -11.78 29.25 -40.91
C ASN A 439 -10.42 28.62 -41.15
N PHE A 440 -9.60 28.48 -40.11
CA PHE A 440 -8.30 27.82 -40.20
C PHE A 440 -8.43 26.36 -40.64
N THR A 441 -9.35 25.62 -40.03
CA THR A 441 -9.58 24.20 -40.34
C THR A 441 -10.08 24.03 -41.78
N ALA A 442 -11.01 24.90 -42.22
CA ALA A 442 -11.54 24.86 -43.58
C ALA A 442 -10.49 25.22 -44.65
N GLN A 443 -9.61 26.18 -44.37
CA GLN A 443 -8.61 26.67 -45.33
C GLN A 443 -7.32 25.83 -45.35
N ARG A 444 -6.96 25.16 -44.23
CA ARG A 444 -5.66 24.48 -44.06
C ARG A 444 -5.79 23.00 -43.68
N GLY A 445 -6.84 22.32 -44.13
CA GLY A 445 -7.10 20.90 -43.79
C GLY A 445 -5.92 19.95 -44.09
N THR A 446 -5.28 20.07 -45.27
CA THR A 446 -4.11 19.24 -45.61
C THR A 446 -2.96 19.42 -44.63
N LEU A 447 -2.70 20.65 -44.21
CA LEU A 447 -1.65 20.94 -43.22
C LEU A 447 -1.95 20.24 -41.89
N ILE A 448 -3.22 20.28 -41.44
CA ILE A 448 -3.66 19.64 -40.19
C ILE A 448 -3.48 18.12 -40.26
N ILE A 449 -3.84 17.49 -41.38
CA ILE A 449 -3.69 16.03 -41.55
C ILE A 449 -2.21 15.65 -41.54
N VAL A 450 -1.38 16.36 -42.31
CA VAL A 450 0.07 16.08 -42.37
C VAL A 450 0.72 16.31 -41.01
N SER A 451 0.42 17.42 -40.33
CA SER A 451 0.99 17.71 -39.01
C SER A 451 0.53 16.69 -37.96
N SER A 452 -0.74 16.26 -38.01
CA SER A 452 -1.26 15.22 -37.12
C SER A 452 -0.60 13.86 -37.40
N GLY A 453 -0.36 13.54 -38.67
CA GLY A 453 0.38 12.33 -39.06
C GLY A 453 1.83 12.35 -38.56
N ILE A 454 2.52 13.48 -38.70
CA ILE A 454 3.88 13.67 -38.15
C ILE A 454 3.87 13.55 -36.62
N ALA A 455 2.92 14.21 -35.94
CA ALA A 455 2.78 14.13 -34.49
C ALA A 455 2.48 12.70 -34.02
N PHE A 456 1.67 11.95 -34.76
CA PHE A 456 1.39 10.54 -34.50
C PHE A 456 2.65 9.67 -34.63
N LEU A 457 3.41 9.81 -35.74
CA LEU A 457 4.67 9.09 -35.94
C LEU A 457 5.71 9.44 -34.86
N PHE A 458 5.80 10.71 -34.49
CA PHE A 458 6.66 11.15 -33.39
C PHE A 458 6.23 10.53 -32.05
N SER A 459 4.92 10.43 -31.80
CA SER A 459 4.38 9.79 -30.59
C SER A 459 4.74 8.30 -30.52
N LEU A 460 4.83 7.59 -31.65
CA LEU A 460 5.30 6.20 -31.68
C LEU A 460 6.76 6.06 -31.21
N VAL A 461 7.62 7.02 -31.53
CA VAL A 461 9.00 7.07 -31.01
C VAL A 461 9.02 7.34 -29.50
N GLY A 462 8.07 8.14 -28.99
CA GLY A 462 7.89 8.32 -27.55
C GLY A 462 7.44 7.04 -26.85
N ILE A 463 6.47 6.32 -27.43
CA ILE A 463 5.93 5.07 -26.89
C ILE A 463 7.02 3.99 -26.78
N SER A 464 7.93 3.88 -27.76
CA SER A 464 9.01 2.88 -27.71
C SER A 464 10.08 3.14 -26.65
N ARG A 465 10.04 4.30 -25.99
CA ARG A 465 10.95 4.68 -24.89
C ARG A 465 10.29 4.63 -23.51
N LEU A 466 9.06 4.14 -23.41
CA LEU A 466 8.40 3.96 -22.11
C LEU A 466 9.10 2.84 -21.33
N ILE A 467 9.61 3.20 -20.15
CA ILE A 467 10.17 2.26 -19.19
C ILE A 467 9.12 2.10 -18.08
N VAL A 468 8.84 0.86 -17.72
CA VAL A 468 8.00 0.55 -16.56
C VAL A 468 8.94 0.49 -15.37
N GLU A 469 8.80 1.43 -14.44
CA GLU A 469 9.61 1.51 -13.22
C GLU A 469 8.70 1.91 -12.06
N ASN A 470 8.84 1.23 -10.93
CA ASN A 470 7.96 1.42 -9.77
C ASN A 470 8.79 1.67 -8.49
N SER A 471 9.53 2.80 -8.45
CA SER A 471 10.16 3.24 -7.20
C SER A 471 9.12 3.92 -6.32
N PHE A 472 8.91 3.37 -5.13
CA PHE A 472 7.93 3.91 -4.19
C PHE A 472 8.41 5.25 -3.59
N ILE A 473 9.73 5.42 -3.44
CA ILE A 473 10.34 6.65 -2.92
C ILE A 473 9.99 7.84 -3.84
N ASP A 474 9.99 7.64 -5.15
CA ASP A 474 9.75 8.70 -6.15
C ASP A 474 8.30 9.18 -6.24
N TYR A 475 7.35 8.50 -5.58
CA TYR A 475 5.97 8.99 -5.45
C TYR A 475 5.87 10.21 -4.55
N PHE A 476 6.89 10.46 -3.72
CA PHE A 476 6.91 11.55 -2.77
C PHE A 476 7.83 12.68 -3.22
N LYS A 477 7.40 13.93 -2.98
CA LYS A 477 8.25 15.11 -3.24
C LYS A 477 9.52 15.04 -2.37
N LYS A 478 10.66 15.44 -2.93
CA LYS A 478 11.96 15.46 -2.22
C LYS A 478 11.99 16.25 -0.90
N SER A 479 11.02 17.13 -0.69
CA SER A 479 10.87 17.96 0.51
C SER A 479 10.08 17.28 1.64
N THR A 480 9.49 16.11 1.43
CA THR A 480 8.71 15.42 2.47
C THR A 480 9.62 14.64 3.41
N GLU A 481 9.19 14.52 4.68
CA GLU A 481 9.85 13.67 5.68
C GLU A 481 10.00 12.23 5.18
N ILE A 482 8.95 11.69 4.54
CA ILE A 482 8.93 10.35 3.96
C ILE A 482 10.07 10.15 2.95
N TYR A 483 10.23 11.06 1.99
CA TYR A 483 11.29 10.95 0.98
C TYR A 483 12.68 11.01 1.63
N GLN A 484 12.89 11.99 2.51
CA GLN A 484 14.18 12.23 3.14
C GLN A 484 14.57 11.09 4.07
N GLY A 485 13.62 10.63 4.89
CA GLY A 485 13.81 9.52 5.82
C GLY A 485 14.03 8.19 5.11
N MET A 486 13.21 7.84 4.12
CA MET A 486 13.44 6.62 3.34
C MET A 486 14.77 6.67 2.63
N LYS A 487 15.13 7.77 1.96
CA LYS A 487 16.43 7.89 1.29
C LYS A 487 17.59 7.74 2.27
N LEU A 488 17.50 8.33 3.46
CA LEU A 488 18.54 8.19 4.49
C LEU A 488 18.67 6.74 4.97
N ILE A 489 17.55 6.07 5.28
CA ILE A 489 17.57 4.67 5.70
C ILE A 489 18.11 3.78 4.57
N ASP A 490 17.67 4.04 3.35
CA ASP A 490 18.00 3.25 2.17
C ASP A 490 19.50 3.29 1.88
N GLN A 491 20.09 4.50 1.90
CA GLN A 491 21.49 4.72 1.54
C GLN A 491 22.46 4.45 2.70
N ASN A 492 22.08 4.78 3.93
CA ASN A 492 22.99 4.75 5.08
C ASN A 492 22.72 3.61 6.07
N LEU A 493 21.56 2.96 5.99
CA LEU A 493 21.13 1.90 6.92
C LEU A 493 20.64 0.66 6.16
N GLY A 494 21.26 0.42 5.00
CA GLY A 494 21.22 -0.87 4.33
C GLY A 494 19.92 -1.21 3.63
N GLY A 495 19.17 -0.22 3.14
CA GLY A 495 18.00 -0.43 2.29
C GLY A 495 16.65 -0.32 3.01
N THR A 496 15.59 -0.12 2.23
CA THR A 496 14.21 0.08 2.72
C THR A 496 13.20 -0.94 2.21
N THR A 497 13.48 -1.62 1.09
CA THR A 497 12.56 -2.60 0.50
C THR A 497 12.90 -4.02 0.96
N PRO A 498 12.03 -4.71 1.71
CA PRO A 498 12.29 -6.08 2.12
C PRO A 498 12.23 -7.05 0.94
N LEU A 499 13.16 -7.98 0.89
CA LEU A 499 13.18 -9.11 -0.04
C LEU A 499 13.61 -10.36 0.74
N ASP A 500 12.82 -11.43 0.64
CA ASP A 500 13.14 -12.71 1.28
C ASP A 500 13.57 -13.73 0.22
N VAL A 501 14.76 -14.29 0.41
CA VAL A 501 15.23 -15.44 -0.38
C VAL A 501 15.16 -16.67 0.50
N ILE A 502 14.29 -17.61 0.13
CA ILE A 502 14.09 -18.88 0.83
C ILE A 502 14.80 -19.99 0.07
N ILE A 503 15.70 -20.70 0.76
CA ILE A 503 16.41 -21.86 0.24
C ILE A 503 15.80 -23.10 0.86
N ASN A 504 15.20 -23.95 0.02
CA ASN A 504 14.77 -25.28 0.41
C ASN A 504 15.94 -26.23 0.21
N PHE A 505 16.31 -26.98 1.24
CA PHE A 505 17.27 -28.06 1.10
C PHE A 505 16.53 -29.33 0.70
N ASP A 506 17.14 -30.12 -0.19
CA ASP A 506 16.62 -31.44 -0.50
C ASP A 506 16.60 -32.26 0.81
N THR A 507 15.45 -32.84 1.14
CA THR A 507 15.44 -33.97 2.06
C THR A 507 16.15 -35.10 1.33
N PRO A 508 17.14 -35.78 1.94
CA PRO A 508 17.66 -37.02 1.38
C PRO A 508 16.44 -37.87 1.07
N ASN A 509 16.24 -38.20 -0.21
CA ASN A 509 15.17 -39.08 -0.58
C ASN A 509 15.31 -40.30 0.32
N ASN A 510 14.21 -40.66 0.97
CA ASN A 510 14.01 -42.03 1.42
C ASN A 510 13.82 -42.88 0.14
N THR A 511 14.84 -42.90 -0.74
CA THR A 511 15.04 -44.03 -1.64
C THR A 511 15.28 -45.17 -0.68
N ALA A 512 14.23 -45.94 -0.43
CA ALA A 512 14.37 -47.30 0.04
C ALA A 512 15.59 -47.90 -0.66
N PRO A 513 16.54 -48.51 0.07
CA PRO A 513 17.65 -49.17 -0.58
C PRO A 513 17.05 -50.07 -1.65
N ASP A 514 17.54 -49.93 -2.90
CA ASP A 514 17.25 -50.91 -3.94
C ASP A 514 17.38 -52.30 -3.30
N PRO A 515 16.42 -53.21 -3.49
CA PRO A 515 16.53 -54.54 -2.92
C PRO A 515 17.74 -55.20 -3.55
N VAL A 516 18.87 -55.13 -2.85
CA VAL A 516 20.07 -55.88 -3.18
C VAL A 516 19.63 -57.33 -3.17
N THR A 517 19.60 -57.89 -4.37
CA THR A 517 19.30 -59.28 -4.66
C THR A 517 20.08 -60.17 -3.70
N ASN A 518 19.34 -60.89 -2.86
CA ASN A 518 19.81 -61.99 -2.01
C ASN A 518 20.79 -62.88 -2.79
N THR A 519 22.07 -62.78 -2.45
CA THR A 519 23.06 -63.80 -2.77
C THR A 519 23.71 -64.18 -1.45
N PRO A 520 23.51 -65.41 -0.93
CA PRO A 520 24.09 -65.79 0.34
C PRO A 520 25.57 -66.13 0.13
N ALA A 521 26.46 -65.35 0.74
CA ALA A 521 27.84 -65.76 0.98
C ALA A 521 27.95 -66.34 2.40
N PRO A 522 28.80 -67.37 2.61
CA PRO A 522 28.77 -68.19 3.82
C PRO A 522 29.57 -67.57 4.97
N ASN A 523 29.11 -67.91 6.18
CA ASN A 523 29.74 -67.75 7.50
C ASN A 523 31.24 -67.39 7.49
N ASP A 524 31.56 -66.23 8.05
CA ASP A 524 32.83 -66.06 8.77
C ASP A 524 32.57 -65.29 10.07
N GLU A 525 33.24 -65.74 11.12
CA GLU A 525 33.06 -65.36 12.51
C GLU A 525 33.76 -64.03 12.82
N GLY A 526 33.13 -63.23 13.69
CA GLY A 526 33.79 -62.16 14.44
C GLY A 526 33.65 -60.77 13.85
N ASP A 527 32.79 -59.95 14.45
CA ASP A 527 33.26 -58.71 15.06
C ASP A 527 32.19 -58.12 16.00
N GLU A 528 32.64 -57.81 17.20
CA GLU A 528 31.92 -57.19 18.31
C GLU A 528 31.49 -55.76 17.95
N PHE A 529 30.30 -55.54 17.39
CA PHE A 529 29.70 -54.20 17.28
C PHE A 529 28.16 -54.25 17.33
N ASP A 530 27.62 -54.89 18.38
CA ASP A 530 26.17 -54.96 18.64
C ASP A 530 25.72 -54.03 19.79
N ASP A 531 26.52 -53.01 20.13
CA ASP A 531 26.24 -52.04 21.21
C ASP A 531 26.20 -50.58 20.69
N PHE A 532 25.41 -50.29 19.63
CA PHE A 532 25.11 -48.91 19.21
C PHE A 532 23.62 -48.65 18.91
N ASP A 533 22.71 -49.45 19.48
CA ASP A 533 21.26 -49.23 19.38
C ASP A 533 20.68 -48.47 20.60
N GLU A 534 21.43 -47.53 21.17
CA GLU A 534 21.01 -46.78 22.36
C GLU A 534 21.19 -45.27 22.20
N PHE A 535 20.71 -44.63 21.11
CA PHE A 535 20.41 -43.19 21.07
C PHE A 535 19.44 -42.81 19.91
N GLU A 536 18.19 -43.29 19.94
CA GLU A 536 17.09 -42.65 19.18
C GLU A 536 16.17 -41.87 20.14
N ASP A 537 16.73 -40.86 20.82
CA ASP A 537 15.90 -39.80 21.38
C ASP A 537 15.49 -38.86 20.25
N ALA A 538 14.27 -39.04 19.74
CA ALA A 538 13.62 -38.16 18.76
C ALA A 538 13.56 -36.67 19.20
N GLU A 539 13.80 -36.38 20.49
CA GLU A 539 13.86 -35.02 21.03
C GLU A 539 15.09 -34.21 20.59
N ASN A 540 16.08 -34.84 19.93
CA ASN A 540 17.35 -34.18 19.59
C ASN A 540 17.72 -34.25 18.10
N ALA A 541 16.78 -34.60 17.21
CA ALA A 541 17.05 -34.68 15.76
C ALA A 541 17.41 -33.32 15.14
N ASP A 542 16.85 -32.22 15.67
CA ASP A 542 17.02 -30.86 15.16
C ASP A 542 18.48 -30.38 15.13
N LYS A 543 19.31 -30.84 16.07
CA LYS A 543 20.74 -30.44 16.14
C LYS A 543 21.54 -30.98 14.96
N TYR A 544 21.09 -32.06 14.32
CA TYR A 544 21.73 -32.63 13.13
C TYR A 544 21.32 -31.93 11.83
N TRP A 545 20.44 -30.93 11.89
CA TRP A 545 20.11 -30.13 10.73
C TRP A 545 21.30 -29.30 10.21
N PHE A 546 22.22 -28.92 11.09
CA PHE A 546 23.37 -28.06 10.82
C PHE A 546 24.56 -28.84 10.24
N THR A 547 24.46 -29.24 8.98
CA THR A 547 25.55 -29.97 8.28
C THR A 547 26.53 -29.03 7.58
N GLU A 548 27.79 -29.45 7.45
CA GLU A 548 28.86 -28.72 6.75
C GLU A 548 28.43 -28.29 5.33
N ASP A 549 27.80 -29.18 4.57
CA ASP A 549 27.32 -28.90 3.22
C ASP A 549 26.27 -27.77 3.20
N LYS A 550 25.28 -27.83 4.10
CA LYS A 550 24.26 -26.78 4.23
C LYS A 550 24.90 -25.46 4.65
N MET A 551 25.82 -25.48 5.61
CA MET A 551 26.50 -24.28 6.09
C MET A 551 27.38 -23.66 4.99
N ALA A 552 28.10 -24.48 4.23
CA ALA A 552 28.90 -24.04 3.09
C ALA A 552 28.04 -23.42 1.99
N GLN A 553 26.89 -24.04 1.67
CA GLN A 553 25.94 -23.49 0.71
C GLN A 553 25.36 -22.15 1.19
N ILE A 554 24.95 -22.06 2.46
CA ILE A 554 24.42 -20.83 3.05
C ILE A 554 25.46 -19.71 2.99
N LYS A 555 26.72 -19.97 3.34
CA LYS A 555 27.81 -18.99 3.27
C LYS A 555 28.08 -18.52 1.85
N LYS A 556 28.07 -19.44 0.88
CA LYS A 556 28.26 -19.09 -0.54
C LYS A 556 27.15 -18.15 -1.04
N ILE A 557 25.90 -18.43 -0.66
CA ILE A 557 24.76 -17.58 -1.00
C ILE A 557 24.86 -16.23 -0.30
N GLN A 558 25.23 -16.19 1.00
CA GLN A 558 25.46 -14.95 1.74
C GLN A 558 26.47 -14.04 1.03
N VAL A 559 27.65 -14.58 0.68
CA VAL A 559 28.71 -13.82 -0.02
C VAL A 559 28.23 -13.32 -1.39
N TYR A 560 27.48 -14.14 -2.13
CA TYR A 560 26.91 -13.74 -3.42
C TYR A 560 25.93 -12.57 -3.25
N LEU A 561 25.00 -12.68 -2.29
CA LEU A 561 23.99 -11.65 -2.05
C LEU A 561 24.61 -10.35 -1.52
N ASP A 562 25.57 -10.42 -0.60
CA ASP A 562 26.31 -9.25 -0.11
C ASP A 562 27.13 -8.55 -1.20
N GLY A 563 27.55 -9.29 -2.24
CA GLY A 563 28.31 -8.76 -3.36
C GLY A 563 27.49 -7.97 -4.38
N ILE A 564 26.16 -8.00 -4.29
CA ILE A 564 25.27 -7.26 -5.19
C ILE A 564 25.08 -5.83 -4.62
N PRO A 565 25.46 -4.77 -5.35
CA PRO A 565 25.35 -3.40 -4.83
C PRO A 565 23.95 -2.99 -4.37
N GLU A 566 22.92 -3.52 -5.03
CA GLU A 566 21.52 -3.19 -4.79
C GLU A 566 20.90 -3.91 -3.58
N THR A 567 21.47 -5.00 -3.05
CA THR A 567 20.87 -5.80 -1.96
C THR A 567 20.98 -5.16 -0.58
N GLY A 568 21.72 -4.06 -0.44
CA GLY A 568 21.82 -3.31 0.81
C GLY A 568 22.30 -4.17 1.98
N LYS A 569 21.41 -4.51 2.93
CA LYS A 569 21.71 -5.37 4.09
C LYS A 569 21.13 -6.76 3.90
N VAL A 570 21.96 -7.79 4.04
CA VAL A 570 21.55 -9.20 4.05
C VAL A 570 21.78 -9.79 5.44
N LEU A 571 20.74 -10.38 6.03
CA LEU A 571 20.80 -11.11 7.29
C LEU A 571 20.33 -12.54 7.07
N SER A 572 21.13 -13.50 7.52
CA SER A 572 20.80 -14.92 7.46
C SER A 572 21.55 -15.70 8.54
N LEU A 573 21.36 -17.02 8.57
CA LEU A 573 22.24 -17.92 9.34
C LEU A 573 23.71 -17.74 8.92
N GLY A 574 24.00 -17.44 7.66
CA GLY A 574 25.35 -17.17 7.17
C GLY A 574 26.02 -15.98 7.87
N THR A 575 25.26 -14.91 8.14
CA THR A 575 25.73 -13.77 8.94
C THR A 575 26.11 -14.20 10.34
N MET A 576 25.30 -15.05 10.97
CA MET A 576 25.58 -15.56 12.32
C MET A 576 26.80 -16.48 12.34
N LEU A 577 26.97 -17.32 11.32
CA LEU A 577 28.14 -18.16 11.16
C LEU A 577 29.43 -17.33 11.01
N GLN A 578 29.41 -16.25 10.22
CA GLN A 578 30.57 -15.37 10.07
C GLN A 578 30.99 -14.75 11.41
N VAL A 579 30.03 -14.35 12.24
CA VAL A 579 30.32 -13.83 13.58
C VAL A 579 30.86 -14.94 14.48
N ALA A 580 30.24 -16.11 14.48
CA ALA A 580 30.69 -17.24 15.28
C ALA A 580 32.10 -17.71 14.92
N GLU A 581 32.47 -17.70 13.63
CA GLU A 581 33.83 -18.01 13.16
C GLU A 581 34.86 -17.00 13.62
N LYS A 582 34.54 -15.69 13.57
CA LYS A 582 35.43 -14.65 14.10
C LYS A 582 35.71 -14.84 15.59
N LEU A 583 34.70 -15.27 16.34
CA LEU A 583 34.80 -15.57 17.78
C LEU A 583 35.52 -16.89 18.05
N ASN A 584 35.70 -17.73 17.02
CA ASN A 584 36.42 -19.00 17.06
C ASN A 584 37.79 -18.91 16.37
N ASP A 585 38.51 -17.80 16.55
CA ASP A 585 39.83 -17.54 15.94
C ASP A 585 39.86 -17.67 14.40
N GLY A 586 38.73 -17.39 13.74
CA GLY A 586 38.57 -17.52 12.29
C GLY A 586 38.43 -18.96 11.80
N LYS A 587 38.26 -19.95 12.69
CA LYS A 587 38.04 -21.35 12.33
C LYS A 587 36.57 -21.62 12.04
N VAL A 588 36.33 -22.38 10.97
CA VAL A 588 35.01 -22.90 10.63
C VAL A 588 34.54 -23.84 11.73
N LEU A 589 33.31 -23.66 12.19
CA LEU A 589 32.68 -24.56 13.16
C LEU A 589 32.32 -25.88 12.47
N ASP A 590 32.72 -26.99 13.07
CA ASP A 590 32.35 -28.33 12.58
C ASP A 590 30.89 -28.70 12.95
N ASN A 591 30.39 -29.81 12.41
CA ASN A 591 29.02 -30.28 12.68
C ASN A 591 28.73 -30.47 14.17
N PHE A 592 29.73 -30.95 14.93
CA PHE A 592 29.58 -31.23 16.36
C PHE A 592 29.53 -29.92 17.16
N GLU A 593 30.40 -28.97 16.84
CA GLU A 593 30.42 -27.63 17.44
C GLU A 593 29.11 -26.87 17.18
N LEU A 594 28.56 -26.96 15.96
CA LEU A 594 27.27 -26.37 15.61
C LEU A 594 26.11 -27.02 16.37
N ALA A 595 26.11 -28.35 16.49
CA ALA A 595 25.09 -29.08 17.25
C ALA A 595 25.14 -28.72 18.74
N VAL A 596 26.35 -28.66 19.32
CA VAL A 596 26.54 -28.23 20.72
C VAL A 596 26.11 -26.78 20.91
N LEU A 597 26.45 -25.89 19.97
CA LEU A 597 26.03 -24.48 20.03
C LEU A 597 24.50 -24.37 20.04
N TYR A 598 23.82 -25.10 19.15
CA TYR A 598 22.36 -25.15 19.09
C TYR A 598 21.76 -25.65 20.42
N GLU A 599 22.31 -26.72 21.00
CA GLU A 599 21.82 -27.31 22.24
C GLU A 599 22.04 -26.40 23.46
N LYS A 600 23.15 -25.66 23.47
CA LYS A 600 23.51 -24.75 24.57
C LYS A 600 22.79 -23.40 24.49
N LEU A 601 22.21 -23.04 23.34
CA LEU A 601 21.47 -21.79 23.20
C LEU A 601 20.11 -21.87 23.91
N PRO A 602 19.83 -20.98 24.88
CA PRO A 602 18.51 -20.91 25.51
C PRO A 602 17.40 -20.74 24.46
N PRO A 603 16.20 -21.31 24.69
CA PRO A 603 15.09 -21.20 23.74
C PRO A 603 14.78 -19.76 23.29
N ASP A 604 14.81 -18.81 24.23
CA ASP A 604 14.55 -17.39 23.96
C ASP A 604 15.60 -16.77 23.02
N ILE A 605 16.86 -17.18 23.16
CA ILE A 605 17.94 -16.73 22.28
C ILE A 605 17.81 -17.38 20.91
N ARG A 606 17.47 -18.68 20.84
CA ARG A 606 17.21 -19.38 19.57
C ARG A 606 16.07 -18.71 18.79
N ALA A 607 14.99 -18.34 19.48
CA ALA A 607 13.87 -17.60 18.90
C ALA A 607 14.27 -16.24 18.32
N LEU A 608 15.31 -15.60 18.88
CA LEU A 608 15.79 -14.30 18.44
C LEU A 608 16.82 -14.37 17.30
N ILE A 609 17.76 -15.33 17.35
CA ILE A 609 18.92 -15.35 16.44
C ILE A 609 18.88 -16.44 15.37
N LEU A 610 18.11 -17.52 15.57
CA LEU A 610 18.01 -18.64 14.62
C LEU A 610 16.66 -18.68 13.92
N THR A 611 15.57 -18.69 14.67
CA THR A 611 14.20 -18.84 14.14
C THR A 611 13.84 -17.84 13.03
N PRO A 612 14.32 -16.57 13.03
CA PRO A 612 14.04 -15.65 11.93
C PRO A 612 14.69 -16.04 10.58
N TYR A 613 15.65 -16.97 10.59
CA TYR A 613 16.48 -17.33 9.44
C TYR A 613 16.50 -18.83 9.12
N VAL A 614 15.99 -19.70 9.99
CA VAL A 614 16.02 -21.16 9.81
C VAL A 614 14.68 -21.76 10.18
N SER A 615 14.13 -22.60 9.30
CA SER A 615 13.05 -23.53 9.65
C SER A 615 13.56 -24.96 9.50
N ILE A 616 13.79 -25.61 10.64
CA ILE A 616 14.23 -27.01 10.68
C ILE A 616 13.09 -27.91 10.20
N ALA A 617 11.86 -27.66 10.64
CA ALA A 617 10.67 -28.42 10.29
C ALA A 617 10.39 -28.46 8.77
N ASP A 618 10.68 -27.36 8.06
CA ASP A 618 10.49 -27.27 6.61
C ASP A 618 11.78 -27.55 5.82
N ASN A 619 12.90 -27.82 6.51
CA ASN A 619 14.23 -27.96 5.93
C ASN A 619 14.65 -26.74 5.08
N GLN A 620 14.51 -25.53 5.64
CA GLN A 620 14.73 -24.26 4.93
C GLN A 620 15.69 -23.30 5.65
N ALA A 621 16.38 -22.48 4.85
CA ALA A 621 17.06 -21.27 5.31
C ALA A 621 16.48 -20.03 4.63
N ARG A 622 16.39 -18.92 5.37
CA ARG A 622 15.92 -17.61 4.92
C ARG A 622 17.06 -16.60 4.95
N PHE A 623 17.16 -15.84 3.87
CA PHE A 623 17.98 -14.64 3.77
C PHE A 623 17.03 -13.44 3.72
N ALA A 624 17.03 -12.64 4.78
CA ALA A 624 16.27 -11.40 4.87
C ALA A 624 17.14 -10.27 4.30
N ILE A 625 16.69 -9.70 3.17
CA ILE A 625 17.41 -8.68 2.42
C ILE A 625 16.65 -7.36 2.52
N ARG A 626 17.38 -6.25 2.61
CA ARG A 626 16.85 -4.90 2.48
C ARG A 626 17.46 -4.25 1.24
N VAL A 627 16.71 -4.28 0.15
CA VAL A 627 17.11 -3.70 -1.15
C VAL A 627 17.17 -2.17 -1.05
N ARG A 628 18.18 -1.59 -1.71
CA ARG A 628 18.34 -0.14 -1.86
C ARG A 628 17.45 0.39 -2.98
N ASP A 629 16.22 0.76 -2.62
CA ASP A 629 15.21 1.23 -3.58
C ASP A 629 15.47 2.64 -4.12
N SER A 630 16.47 3.37 -3.63
CA SER A 630 16.85 4.67 -4.16
C SER A 630 17.93 4.62 -5.24
N GLU A 631 18.47 3.43 -5.57
CA GLU A 631 19.53 3.28 -6.54
C GLU A 631 19.03 3.51 -7.99
N PRO A 632 19.63 4.44 -8.76
CA PRO A 632 19.19 4.72 -10.13
C PRO A 632 19.44 3.57 -11.12
N THR A 633 20.33 2.63 -10.79
CA THR A 633 20.67 1.48 -11.64
C THR A 633 19.73 0.30 -11.43
N LEU A 634 18.96 0.29 -10.33
CA LEU A 634 18.02 -0.78 -10.01
C LEU A 634 16.86 -0.78 -11.01
N LYS A 635 16.72 -1.88 -11.76
CA LYS A 635 15.57 -2.10 -12.64
C LYS A 635 14.46 -2.79 -11.86
N ARG A 636 13.44 -2.03 -11.50
CA ARG A 636 12.32 -2.45 -10.64
C ARG A 636 11.20 -3.11 -11.42
#